data_AF-W6L0J9-F1
#
_entry.id   AF-W6L0J9-F1
#
_cell.length_a   1.000
_cell.length_b   1.000
_cell.length_c   1.000
_cell.angle_alpha   90.00
_cell.angle_beta   90.00
_cell.angle_gamma   90.00
#
_symmetry.space_group_name_H-M   'P 1'
#
loop_
_entity.id
_entity.type
_entity.pdbx_description
1 polymer ?
#
loop_
_entity_poly.entity_id
_entity_poly.type
_entity_poly.pdbx_seq_one_letter_code
_entity_poly.pdbx_strand_id
1 'polypeptide(L)'
;MAEELKGSGGDFCVRRAVLADCPAMLGLVKELANYEKALDRVSISLAEMEACGFGPHPLWGAFVVELTPPQSPTGEAQDPIIVGMALYYDRYSTWRGRLLYLEDFMVSKAYRGDGIGHQLFTAVLEHAKAKKYHGMTWQVLDWNEPALNFYRNHHAELDAEWINGSIYF
;
A
#
# COMPACT_ATOMS: atom_id res chain seq x y z
N MET A 1 -5.46 -16.06 17.17
CA MET A 1 -4.83 -15.15 18.16
C MET A 1 -3.49 -14.76 17.56
N ALA A 2 -3.36 -13.51 17.14
CA ALA A 2 -2.11 -12.99 16.59
C ALA A 2 -1.25 -12.48 17.75
N GLU A 3 0.02 -12.86 17.78
CA GLU A 3 1.00 -12.33 18.73
C GLU A 3 1.34 -10.88 18.37
N GLU A 4 1.07 -9.95 19.29
CA GLU A 4 1.47 -8.55 19.20
C GLU A 4 2.98 -8.44 19.50
N LEU A 5 3.78 -8.20 18.47
CA LEU A 5 5.20 -7.84 18.61
C LEU A 5 5.30 -6.31 18.75
N LYS A 6 5.61 -5.85 19.97
CA LYS A 6 5.77 -4.43 20.31
C LYS A 6 7.08 -3.86 19.74
N GLY A 7 6.97 -3.07 18.68
CA GLY A 7 8.02 -2.16 18.22
C GLY A 7 8.06 -0.89 19.07
N SER A 8 9.24 -0.28 19.19
CA SER A 8 9.45 0.93 20.00
C SER A 8 8.85 2.18 19.34
N GLY A 9 7.55 2.43 19.55
CA GLY A 9 6.89 3.69 19.19
C GLY A 9 5.48 3.53 18.63
N GLY A 10 4.47 3.61 19.52
CA GLY A 10 3.04 3.54 19.17
C GLY A 10 2.56 2.13 18.78
N ASP A 11 1.34 1.77 19.18
CA ASP A 11 0.71 0.54 18.71
C ASP A 11 0.13 0.79 17.31
N PHE A 12 0.37 -0.13 16.36
CA PHE A 12 -0.17 -0.04 15.01
C PHE A 12 -1.02 -1.26 14.66
N CYS A 13 -1.96 -1.08 13.73
CA CYS A 13 -2.73 -2.17 13.15
C CYS A 13 -2.85 -2.04 11.63
N VAL A 14 -2.92 -3.18 10.94
CA VAL A 14 -3.25 -3.23 9.52
C VAL A 14 -4.74 -3.52 9.38
N ARG A 15 -5.46 -2.64 8.67
CA ARG A 15 -6.90 -2.80 8.45
C ARG A 15 -7.30 -2.44 7.03
N ARG A 16 -8.53 -2.80 6.64
CA ARG A 16 -9.10 -2.32 5.38
C ARG A 16 -9.25 -0.80 5.43
N ALA A 17 -8.97 -0.15 4.30
CA ALA A 17 -9.25 1.26 4.14
C ALA A 17 -10.77 1.50 4.17
N VAL A 18 -11.16 2.62 4.74
CA VAL A 18 -12.52 3.18 4.68
C VAL A 18 -12.47 4.54 3.98
N LEU A 19 -13.64 5.06 3.58
CA LEU A 19 -13.75 6.33 2.85
C LEU A 19 -13.00 7.49 3.55
N ALA A 20 -13.07 7.55 4.89
CA ALA A 20 -12.41 8.58 5.68
C ALA A 20 -10.87 8.55 5.61
N ASP A 21 -10.27 7.43 5.15
CA ASP A 21 -8.81 7.32 4.99
C ASP A 21 -8.31 7.97 3.69
N CYS A 22 -9.18 8.23 2.71
CA CYS A 22 -8.80 8.76 1.39
C CYS A 22 -7.91 10.02 1.45
N PRO A 23 -8.19 11.03 2.30
CA PRO A 23 -7.30 12.20 2.40
C PRO A 23 -5.87 11.82 2.82
N ALA A 24 -5.72 10.92 3.80
CA ALA A 24 -4.42 10.47 4.27
C ALA A 24 -3.72 9.61 3.21
N MET A 25 -4.45 8.69 2.57
CA MET A 25 -3.93 7.88 1.46
C MET A 25 -3.45 8.75 0.30
N LEU A 26 -4.19 9.79 -0.10
CA LEU A 26 -3.74 10.72 -1.14
C LEU A 26 -2.46 11.48 -0.72
N GLY A 27 -2.30 11.78 0.57
CA GLY A 27 -1.04 12.28 1.12
C GLY A 27 0.11 11.30 0.94
N LEU A 28 -0.12 10.01 1.20
CA LEU A 28 0.86 8.94 1.01
C LEU A 28 1.19 8.69 -0.47
N VAL A 29 0.21 8.80 -1.38
CA VAL A 29 0.45 8.76 -2.84
C VAL A 29 1.43 9.87 -3.23
N LYS A 30 1.22 11.08 -2.73
CA LYS A 30 2.13 12.22 -3.00
C LYS A 30 3.51 12.02 -2.37
N GLU A 31 3.59 11.44 -1.18
CA GLU A 31 4.88 11.08 -0.57
C GLU A 31 5.64 10.06 -1.43
N LEU A 32 4.95 9.01 -1.90
CA LEU A 32 5.51 7.99 -2.78
C LEU A 32 5.96 8.60 -4.11
N ALA A 33 5.09 9.36 -4.78
CA ALA A 33 5.43 10.01 -6.05
C ALA A 33 6.61 10.97 -5.92
N ASN A 34 6.73 11.69 -4.80
CA ASN A 34 7.90 12.52 -4.51
C ASN A 34 9.17 11.68 -4.35
N TYR A 35 9.10 10.54 -3.64
CA TYR A 35 10.21 9.60 -3.55
C TYR A 35 10.63 9.07 -4.93
N GLU A 36 9.65 8.80 -5.79
CA GLU A 36 9.85 8.30 -7.16
C GLU A 36 10.23 9.39 -8.18
N LYS A 37 10.38 10.65 -7.74
CA LYS A 37 10.69 11.81 -8.59
C LYS A 37 9.64 12.05 -9.69
N ALA A 38 8.39 11.81 -9.35
CA ALA A 38 7.23 11.87 -10.24
C ALA A 38 6.04 12.62 -9.61
N LEU A 39 6.27 13.48 -8.61
CA LEU A 39 5.21 14.22 -7.93
C LEU A 39 4.37 15.08 -8.89
N ASP A 40 4.99 15.60 -9.95
CA ASP A 40 4.37 16.37 -11.02
C ASP A 40 3.36 15.55 -11.86
N ARG A 41 3.43 14.22 -11.78
CA ARG A 41 2.50 13.31 -12.47
C ARG A 41 1.24 13.01 -11.66
N VAL A 42 1.17 13.41 -10.39
CA VAL A 42 -0.01 13.19 -9.55
C VAL A 42 -1.08 14.24 -9.89
N SER A 43 -2.04 13.86 -10.73
CA SER A 43 -3.13 14.73 -11.19
C SER A 43 -4.51 14.40 -10.60
N ILE A 44 -4.66 13.23 -9.95
CA ILE A 44 -5.95 12.77 -9.43
C ILE A 44 -6.49 13.72 -8.33
N SER A 45 -7.81 13.87 -8.29
CA SER A 45 -8.49 14.61 -7.22
C SER A 45 -8.89 13.68 -6.07
N LEU A 46 -9.06 14.24 -4.87
CA LEU A 46 -9.57 13.48 -3.72
C LEU A 46 -10.97 12.92 -4.01
N ALA A 47 -11.86 13.71 -4.61
CA ALA A 47 -13.22 13.29 -4.94
C ALA A 47 -13.24 12.12 -5.95
N GLU A 48 -12.34 12.13 -6.93
CA GLU A 48 -12.20 11.03 -7.88
C GLU A 48 -11.65 9.76 -7.20
N MET A 49 -10.65 9.90 -6.33
CA MET A 49 -10.14 8.78 -5.53
C MET A 49 -11.25 8.16 -4.69
N GLU A 50 -12.01 8.96 -3.95
CA GLU A 50 -13.15 8.53 -3.13
C GLU A 50 -14.21 7.79 -3.97
N ALA A 51 -14.61 8.38 -5.11
CA ALA A 51 -15.61 7.78 -6.00
C ALA A 51 -15.15 6.45 -6.60
N CYS A 52 -13.89 6.36 -7.03
CA CYS A 52 -13.32 5.16 -7.61
C CYS A 52 -13.08 4.04 -6.57
N GLY A 53 -12.81 4.36 -5.31
CA GLY A 53 -12.56 3.35 -4.27
C GLY A 53 -13.79 2.90 -3.49
N PHE A 54 -14.77 3.79 -3.31
CA PHE A 54 -15.90 3.56 -2.41
C PHE A 54 -17.27 3.84 -3.05
N GLY A 55 -17.30 4.14 -4.35
CA GLY A 55 -18.53 4.23 -5.13
C GLY A 55 -19.24 2.88 -5.34
N PRO A 56 -20.34 2.85 -6.10
CA PRO A 56 -21.13 1.64 -6.34
C PRO A 56 -20.37 0.55 -7.12
N HIS A 57 -19.33 0.92 -7.85
CA HIS A 57 -18.48 0.04 -8.63
C HIS A 57 -17.01 0.33 -8.31
N PRO A 58 -16.50 -0.12 -7.15
CA PRO A 58 -15.15 0.21 -6.73
C PRO A 58 -14.12 -0.42 -7.68
N LEU A 59 -13.21 0.41 -8.17
CA LEU A 59 -12.10 0.03 -9.05
C LEU A 59 -10.92 -0.54 -8.28
N TRP A 60 -10.74 -0.11 -7.03
CA TRP A 60 -9.63 -0.51 -6.19
C TRP A 60 -10.09 -0.84 -4.76
N GLY A 61 -9.30 -1.67 -4.09
CA GLY A 61 -9.35 -1.88 -2.65
C GLY A 61 -8.02 -1.49 -2.02
N ALA A 62 -8.02 -1.25 -0.70
CA ALA A 62 -6.78 -0.95 -0.01
C ALA A 62 -6.75 -1.51 1.43
N PHE A 63 -5.53 -1.73 1.90
CA PHE A 63 -5.20 -1.85 3.31
C PHE A 63 -4.42 -0.61 3.74
N VAL A 64 -4.62 -0.19 4.99
CA VAL A 64 -3.91 0.92 5.62
C VAL A 64 -3.26 0.45 6.92
N VAL A 65 -2.19 1.14 7.30
CA VAL A 65 -1.56 1.02 8.62
C VAL A 65 -2.03 2.19 9.45
N GLU A 66 -2.85 1.92 10.45
CA GLU A 66 -3.27 2.90 11.44
C GLU A 66 -2.34 2.79 12.65
N LEU A 67 -1.67 3.89 12.97
CA LEU A 67 -0.78 4.02 14.12
C LEU A 67 -1.47 4.88 15.18
N THR A 68 -1.55 4.38 16.40
CA THR A 68 -1.92 5.17 17.58
C THR A 68 -0.64 5.77 18.16
N PRO A 69 -0.46 7.10 18.12
CA PRO A 69 0.74 7.72 18.68
C PRO A 69 0.86 7.44 20.18
N PRO A 70 2.07 7.34 20.73
CA PRO A 70 2.26 7.27 22.17
C PRO A 70 1.65 8.51 22.85
N GLN A 71 1.26 8.35 24.12
CA GLN A 71 0.67 9.44 24.90
C GLN A 71 1.55 10.67 24.89
N SER A 72 0.94 11.84 24.67
CA SER A 72 1.66 13.11 24.73
C SER A 72 2.26 13.31 26.13
N PRO A 73 3.44 13.94 26.26
CA PRO A 73 3.96 14.38 27.56
C PRO A 73 2.99 15.31 28.32
N THR A 74 2.06 15.96 27.60
CA THR A 74 1.00 16.81 28.18
C THR A 74 -0.25 16.03 28.59
N GLY A 75 -0.31 14.72 28.33
CA GLY A 75 -1.47 13.86 28.62
C GLY A 75 -2.61 13.97 27.61
N GLU A 76 -2.45 14.77 26.55
CA GLU A 76 -3.44 14.89 25.49
C GLU A 76 -3.50 13.60 24.65
N ALA A 77 -4.72 13.11 24.43
CA ALA A 77 -4.98 12.01 23.52
C ALA A 77 -4.72 12.48 22.08
N GLN A 78 -3.96 11.69 21.33
CA GLN A 78 -3.70 11.93 19.92
C GLN A 78 -4.55 10.98 19.09
N ASP A 79 -5.18 11.51 18.05
CA ASP A 79 -5.95 10.69 17.12
C ASP A 79 -5.02 9.73 16.36
N PRO A 80 -5.50 8.52 16.03
CA PRO A 80 -4.77 7.60 15.18
C PRO A 80 -4.48 8.22 13.81
N ILE A 81 -3.31 7.91 13.26
CA ILE A 81 -2.85 8.42 11.97
C ILE A 81 -2.58 7.27 11.00
N ILE A 82 -2.82 7.51 9.71
CA ILE A 82 -2.49 6.55 8.66
C ILE A 82 -1.05 6.76 8.20
N VAL A 83 -0.21 5.75 8.41
CA VAL A 83 1.25 5.82 8.14
C VAL A 83 1.70 4.89 7.01
N GLY A 84 0.79 4.08 6.49
CA GLY A 84 1.08 3.10 5.45
C GLY A 84 -0.16 2.77 4.64
N MET A 85 0.03 2.40 3.37
CA MET A 85 -1.05 1.93 2.50
C MET A 85 -0.57 0.90 1.49
N ALA A 86 -1.48 0.01 1.12
CA ALA A 86 -1.34 -0.90 0.00
C ALA A 86 -2.64 -0.87 -0.82
N LEU A 87 -2.60 -0.23 -1.99
CA LEU A 87 -3.72 -0.11 -2.91
C LEU A 87 -3.59 -1.16 -4.01
N TYR A 88 -4.68 -1.87 -4.31
CA TYR A 88 -4.69 -2.95 -5.28
C TYR A 88 -6.00 -3.02 -6.06
N TYR A 89 -5.97 -3.75 -7.16
CA TYR A 89 -7.15 -4.04 -7.98
C TYR A 89 -7.07 -5.41 -8.65
N ASP A 90 -8.17 -5.83 -9.27
CA ASP A 90 -8.26 -7.10 -10.00
C ASP A 90 -7.51 -6.99 -11.34
N ARG A 91 -6.57 -7.90 -11.57
CA ARG A 91 -5.93 -8.11 -12.87
C ARG A 91 -6.31 -9.48 -13.42
N TYR A 92 -6.37 -9.58 -14.73
CA TYR A 92 -6.56 -10.87 -15.40
C TYR A 92 -5.35 -11.21 -16.28
N SER A 93 -4.88 -12.44 -16.16
CA SER A 93 -3.89 -13.04 -17.05
C SER A 93 -4.60 -14.08 -17.92
N THR A 94 -4.40 -14.01 -19.22
CA THR A 94 -4.86 -15.07 -20.14
C THR A 94 -4.16 -16.41 -19.89
N TRP A 95 -3.03 -16.41 -19.16
CA TRP A 95 -2.26 -17.61 -18.83
C TRP A 95 -2.50 -18.11 -17.39
N ARG A 96 -2.77 -17.20 -16.44
CA ARG A 96 -2.91 -17.53 -15.01
C ARG A 96 -4.27 -17.20 -14.40
N GLY A 97 -5.22 -16.69 -15.19
CA GLY A 97 -6.54 -16.29 -14.71
C GLY A 97 -6.50 -15.06 -13.81
N ARG A 98 -7.33 -15.04 -12.75
CA ARG A 98 -7.43 -13.91 -11.81
C ARG A 98 -6.14 -13.73 -11.00
N LEU A 99 -5.58 -12.53 -11.07
CA LEU A 99 -4.43 -12.07 -10.29
C LEU A 99 -4.81 -10.81 -9.52
N LEU A 100 -4.10 -10.53 -8.44
CA LEU A 100 -4.15 -9.23 -7.79
C LEU A 100 -3.06 -8.34 -8.39
N TYR A 101 -3.37 -7.08 -8.69
CA TYR A 101 -2.36 -6.08 -9.00
C TYR A 101 -2.18 -5.15 -7.82
N LEU A 102 -0.97 -5.09 -7.28
CA LEU A 102 -0.61 -4.14 -6.23
C LEU A 102 -0.08 -2.88 -6.92
N GLU A 103 -0.88 -1.82 -6.88
CA GLU A 103 -0.61 -0.55 -7.56
C GLU A 103 0.39 0.28 -6.76
N ASP A 104 -0.01 0.68 -5.55
CA ASP A 104 0.83 1.45 -4.64
C ASP A 104 1.08 0.65 -3.37
N PHE A 105 2.34 0.61 -2.95
CA PHE A 105 2.76 0.01 -1.69
C PHE A 105 3.76 0.92 -1.00
N MET A 106 3.36 1.52 0.13
CA MET A 106 4.24 2.42 0.85
C MET A 106 4.01 2.41 2.36
N VAL A 107 5.10 2.62 3.08
CA VAL A 107 5.14 3.01 4.50
C VAL A 107 5.89 4.34 4.57
N SER A 108 5.33 5.32 5.28
CA SER A 108 5.90 6.67 5.34
C SER A 108 7.28 6.58 5.97
N LYS A 109 8.22 7.38 5.47
CA LYS A 109 9.65 7.25 5.79
C LYS A 109 9.93 7.23 7.30
N ALA A 110 9.16 8.00 8.08
CA ALA A 110 9.31 8.10 9.53
C ALA A 110 8.98 6.80 10.30
N TYR A 111 8.27 5.87 9.68
CA TYR A 111 7.76 4.63 10.30
C TYR A 111 8.30 3.37 9.62
N ARG A 112 9.41 3.47 8.88
CA ARG A 112 10.08 2.31 8.27
C ARG A 112 11.04 1.69 9.28
N GLY A 113 11.18 0.36 9.21
CA GLY A 113 12.13 -0.40 10.03
C GLY A 113 11.49 -1.26 11.12
N ASP A 114 10.23 -1.01 11.46
CA ASP A 114 9.53 -1.70 12.56
C ASP A 114 8.67 -2.89 12.12
N GLY A 115 9.00 -3.51 10.97
CA GLY A 115 8.24 -4.63 10.42
C GLY A 115 6.85 -4.27 9.86
N ILE A 116 6.43 -3.01 9.92
CA ILE A 116 5.14 -2.51 9.41
C ILE A 116 4.92 -2.91 7.95
N GLY A 117 5.92 -2.70 7.09
CA GLY A 117 5.82 -3.06 5.67
C GLY A 117 5.61 -4.55 5.45
N HIS A 118 6.25 -5.40 6.25
CA HIS A 118 6.07 -6.84 6.17
C HIS A 118 4.64 -7.27 6.56
N GLN A 119 4.09 -6.70 7.64
CA GLN A 119 2.72 -6.99 8.06
C GLN A 119 1.70 -6.51 7.03
N LEU A 120 1.88 -5.30 6.50
CA LEU A 120 1.02 -4.74 5.47
C LEU A 120 1.04 -5.60 4.19
N PHE A 121 2.22 -5.99 3.71
CA PHE A 121 2.35 -6.84 2.52
C PHE A 121 1.74 -8.23 2.74
N THR A 122 1.93 -8.80 3.93
CA THR A 122 1.34 -10.09 4.31
C THR A 122 -0.19 -10.04 4.28
N ALA A 123 -0.81 -8.96 4.80
CA ALA A 123 -2.25 -8.80 4.75
C ALA A 123 -2.80 -8.79 3.31
N VAL A 124 -2.08 -8.19 2.36
CA VAL A 124 -2.45 -8.21 0.93
C VAL A 124 -2.32 -9.62 0.35
N LEU A 125 -1.24 -10.35 0.67
CA LEU A 125 -1.06 -11.74 0.23
C LEU A 125 -2.14 -12.66 0.78
N GLU A 126 -2.51 -12.52 2.05
CA GLU A 126 -3.60 -13.26 2.68
C GLU A 126 -4.94 -12.94 2.03
N HIS A 127 -5.20 -11.66 1.72
CA HIS A 127 -6.37 -11.26 0.96
C HIS A 127 -6.43 -11.95 -0.41
N ALA A 128 -5.31 -11.96 -1.14
CA ALA A 128 -5.20 -12.59 -2.45
C ALA A 128 -5.51 -14.10 -2.36
N LYS A 129 -4.92 -14.79 -1.38
CA LYS A 129 -5.15 -16.22 -1.14
C LYS A 129 -6.60 -16.51 -0.78
N ALA A 130 -7.17 -15.75 0.16
CA ALA A 130 -8.56 -15.93 0.61
C ALA A 130 -9.58 -15.73 -0.52
N LYS A 131 -9.30 -14.81 -1.46
CA LYS A 131 -10.12 -14.54 -2.63
C LYS A 131 -9.81 -15.44 -3.84
N LYS A 132 -8.92 -16.42 -3.67
CA LYS A 132 -8.52 -17.40 -4.69
C LYS A 132 -7.91 -16.77 -5.95
N TYR A 133 -7.13 -15.69 -5.79
CA TYR A 133 -6.27 -15.22 -6.88
C TYR A 133 -5.10 -16.21 -7.06
N HIS A 134 -4.64 -16.37 -8.29
CA HIS A 134 -3.53 -17.28 -8.63
C HIS A 134 -2.16 -16.64 -8.40
N GLY A 135 -2.12 -15.36 -8.00
CA GLY A 135 -0.89 -14.63 -7.74
C GLY A 135 -1.15 -13.14 -7.57
N MET A 136 -0.09 -12.42 -7.27
CA MET A 136 -0.05 -10.97 -7.18
C MET A 136 1.11 -10.45 -8.02
N THR A 137 0.92 -9.33 -8.70
CA THR A 137 1.94 -8.67 -9.54
C THR A 137 1.95 -7.18 -9.26
N TRP A 138 3.10 -6.53 -9.48
CA TRP A 138 3.29 -5.09 -9.29
C TRP A 138 4.45 -4.62 -10.17
N GLN A 139 4.67 -3.30 -10.19
CA GLN A 139 5.86 -2.69 -10.76
C GLN A 139 6.75 -2.14 -9.64
N VAL A 140 8.04 -2.08 -9.90
CA VAL A 140 9.03 -1.48 -9.02
C VAL A 140 10.10 -0.83 -9.89
N LEU A 141 10.52 0.38 -9.52
CA LEU A 141 11.57 1.09 -10.23
C LEU A 141 12.91 0.37 -10.04
N ASP A 142 13.67 0.22 -11.13
CA ASP A 142 14.95 -0.49 -11.18
C ASP A 142 16.02 0.06 -10.23
N TRP A 143 15.94 1.34 -9.90
CA TRP A 143 16.84 2.00 -8.95
C TRP A 143 16.39 1.89 -7.49
N ASN A 144 15.17 1.41 -7.21
CA ASN A 144 14.61 1.31 -5.86
C ASN A 144 15.12 0.05 -5.14
N GLU A 145 16.43 0.01 -4.90
CA GLU A 145 17.13 -1.11 -4.26
C GLU A 145 16.51 -1.56 -2.92
N PRO A 146 16.03 -0.65 -2.03
CA PRO A 146 15.31 -1.06 -0.83
C PRO A 146 14.03 -1.87 -1.13
N ALA A 147 13.22 -1.45 -2.10
CA ALA A 147 12.00 -2.18 -2.48
C ALA A 147 12.34 -3.48 -3.22
N LEU A 148 13.32 -3.47 -4.11
CA LEU A 148 13.80 -4.69 -4.80
C LEU A 148 14.23 -5.76 -3.79
N ASN A 149 15.01 -5.38 -2.78
CA ASN A 149 15.43 -6.31 -1.73
C ASN A 149 14.27 -6.77 -0.84
N PHE A 150 13.34 -5.88 -0.53
CA PHE A 150 12.10 -6.26 0.16
C PHE A 150 11.34 -7.35 -0.60
N TYR A 151 11.11 -7.17 -1.90
CA TYR A 151 10.38 -8.15 -2.73
C TYR A 151 11.15 -9.46 -2.90
N ARG A 152 12.47 -9.42 -3.06
CA ARG A 152 13.31 -10.64 -3.11
C ARG A 152 13.23 -11.44 -1.81
N ASN A 153 13.22 -10.77 -0.65
CA ASN A 153 13.04 -11.41 0.65
C ASN A 153 11.65 -12.05 0.82
N HIS A 154 10.67 -11.58 0.04
CA HIS A 154 9.35 -12.19 -0.09
C HIS A 154 9.25 -13.23 -1.22
N HIS A 155 10.40 -13.69 -1.74
CA HIS A 155 10.52 -14.67 -2.82
C HIS A 155 9.82 -14.27 -4.13
N ALA A 156 9.69 -12.96 -4.37
CA ALA A 156 9.17 -12.47 -5.64
C ALA A 156 10.17 -12.71 -6.77
N GLU A 157 9.66 -13.17 -7.91
CA GLU A 157 10.39 -13.20 -9.17
C GLU A 157 10.31 -11.81 -9.82
N LEU A 158 11.46 -11.23 -10.17
CA LEU A 158 11.55 -9.91 -10.79
C LEU A 158 12.05 -10.08 -12.23
N ASP A 159 11.14 -9.88 -13.19
CA ASP A 159 11.40 -10.02 -14.61
C ASP A 159 11.66 -8.63 -15.25
N ALA A 160 12.82 -8.46 -15.87
CA ALA A 160 13.24 -7.22 -16.52
C ALA A 160 12.98 -7.21 -18.04
N GLU A 161 12.40 -8.28 -18.61
CA GLU A 161 12.22 -8.41 -20.07
C GLU A 161 11.06 -7.55 -20.61
N TRP A 162 10.11 -7.13 -19.77
CA TRP A 162 8.91 -6.43 -20.20
C TRP A 162 9.01 -4.91 -20.05
N ILE A 163 8.69 -4.20 -21.13
CA ILE A 163 8.58 -2.73 -21.14
C ILE A 163 7.12 -2.33 -20.88
N ASN A 164 6.91 -1.37 -19.98
CA ASN A 164 5.60 -0.81 -19.71
C ASN A 164 5.20 0.20 -20.81
N GLY A 165 4.06 -0.04 -21.46
CA GLY A 165 3.46 0.91 -22.41
C GLY A 165 2.33 1.69 -21.75
N SER A 166 2.29 3.01 -21.96
CA SER A 166 1.23 3.88 -21.43
C SER A 166 0.90 4.99 -22.42
N ILE A 167 -0.39 5.32 -22.55
CA ILE A 167 -0.91 6.49 -23.26
C ILE A 167 -1.91 7.16 -22.31
N TYR A 168 -1.72 8.45 -22.06
CA TYR A 168 -2.56 9.26 -21.19
C TYR A 168 -3.42 10.21 -22.04
N PHE A 169 -4.61 10.55 -21.55
CA PHE A 169 -5.57 11.46 -22.21
C PHE A 169 -5.74 12.75 -21.40
#